data_AF-A0A383VLK6-F1
#
_entry.id   AF-A0A383VLK6-F1
#
_cell.length_a   1.000
_cell.length_b   1.000
_cell.length_c   1.000
_cell.angle_alpha   90.00
_cell.angle_beta   90.00
_cell.angle_gamma   90.00
#
_symmetry.space_group_name_H-M   'P 1'
#
loop_
_entity.id
_entity.type
_entity.pdbx_description
1 polymer ?
#
loop_
_entity_poly.entity_id
_entity_poly.type
_entity_poly.pdbx_seq_one_letter_code
_entity_poly.pdbx_strand_id
1 'polypeptide(L)'
;MSSSMPPRRQEQPHEQQHEQTLRDMEASARQLHELLQTRSASRLLQQPPPAAATATHKQKELIAYSDIYTAKILKALQLQTAEAAAAAPGRMLGLLLHHKAVHSVGTLLAWLQQRPEKLQFHLIQQANAAKLRGSTPTDVWGSACNALMALSRELWAAQQAPQPACSAAALAAATLQQLEQSGLLSSLHASMVPLVQAIRQQWGSTQERLTPFYLVFGTMRSVMFATEVCFCSARELVPAALQHAALQATLLMLQQLQGCGALSPAATTDTRAASSQGGSSSSISRLYSSVFDEQWFAIGLLYTLHTLRQQQQMSAETVSLVEQMLLNEAVQGLLWHPVVAFVSLLHQQHQAQQQQQQQRRPASMLQLLPIPAFLPRHNTARWPSIPGCSSSSIAGGPQ
;
A
#
# COMPACT_ATOMS: atom_id res chain seq x y z
N MET A 1 56.18 0.47 16.15
CA MET A 1 55.04 1.03 15.40
C MET A 1 54.66 0.02 14.33
N SER A 2 53.79 -0.95 14.66
CA SER A 2 53.35 -1.98 13.72
C SER A 2 51.92 -1.66 13.31
N SER A 3 51.77 -1.01 12.16
CA SER A 3 50.47 -0.74 11.54
C SER A 3 49.94 -2.05 10.97
N SER A 4 49.14 -2.75 11.77
CA SER A 4 48.42 -3.95 11.37
C SER A 4 47.35 -3.57 10.35
N MET A 5 47.65 -3.71 9.06
CA MET A 5 46.67 -3.57 7.99
C MET A 5 45.58 -4.65 8.13
N PRO A 6 44.29 -4.28 8.23
CA PRO A 6 43.22 -5.27 8.25
C PRO A 6 43.06 -5.94 6.88
N PRO A 7 42.71 -7.25 6.84
CA PRO A 7 42.62 -8.02 5.61
C PRO A 7 41.39 -7.63 4.77
N ARG A 8 41.64 -7.00 3.62
CA ARG A 8 40.64 -6.43 2.69
C ARG A 8 39.98 -7.43 1.71
N ARG A 9 39.98 -8.75 1.98
CA ARG A 9 39.74 -9.77 0.94
C ARG A 9 38.36 -10.45 0.90
N GLN A 10 37.41 -10.14 1.79
CA GLN A 10 36.11 -10.87 1.81
C GLN A 10 34.89 -10.12 1.28
N GLU A 11 34.98 -8.82 0.93
CA GLU A 11 33.80 -8.03 0.49
C GLU A 11 33.51 -8.10 -1.02
N GLN A 12 34.50 -8.50 -1.84
CA GLN A 12 34.36 -8.51 -3.31
C GLN A 12 33.25 -9.41 -3.91
N PRO A 13 32.91 -10.59 -3.35
CA PRO A 13 31.89 -11.45 -3.96
C PRO A 13 30.47 -10.84 -3.92
N HIS A 14 30.15 -10.10 -2.85
CA HIS A 14 28.82 -9.55 -2.64
C HIS A 14 28.53 -8.35 -3.56
N GLU A 15 29.52 -7.50 -3.82
CA GLU A 15 29.37 -6.36 -4.73
C GLU A 15 29.11 -6.82 -6.17
N GLN A 16 29.81 -7.86 -6.65
CA GLN A 16 29.59 -8.41 -8.00
C GLN A 16 28.18 -9.01 -8.16
N GLN A 17 27.69 -9.73 -7.15
CA GLN A 17 26.33 -10.28 -7.16
C GLN A 17 25.27 -9.17 -7.16
N HIS A 18 25.49 -8.10 -6.40
CA HIS A 18 24.61 -6.94 -6.37
C HIS A 18 24.56 -6.24 -7.74
N GLU A 19 25.72 -5.95 -8.36
CA GLU A 19 25.77 -5.35 -9.69
C GLU A 19 25.11 -6.23 -10.76
N GLN A 20 25.31 -7.54 -10.71
CA GLN A 20 24.65 -8.47 -11.63
C GLN A 20 23.12 -8.43 -11.46
N THR A 21 22.65 -8.41 -10.21
CA THR A 21 21.21 -8.29 -9.91
C THR A 21 20.62 -7.00 -10.48
N LEU A 22 21.33 -5.88 -10.36
CA LEU A 22 20.91 -4.59 -10.94
C LEU A 22 20.83 -4.66 -12.47
N ARG A 23 21.83 -5.27 -13.14
CA ARG A 23 21.84 -5.41 -14.61
C ARG A 23 20.71 -6.31 -15.10
N ASP A 24 20.47 -7.44 -14.44
CA ASP A 24 19.41 -8.38 -14.80
C ASP A 24 18.01 -7.76 -14.62
N MET A 25 17.85 -6.98 -13.56
CA MET A 25 16.64 -6.20 -13.31
C MET A 25 16.42 -5.13 -14.38
N GLU A 26 17.46 -4.37 -14.71
CA GLU A 26 17.42 -3.34 -15.76
C GLU A 26 17.03 -3.94 -17.12
N ALA A 27 17.68 -5.05 -17.49
CA ALA A 27 17.37 -5.79 -18.71
C ALA A 27 15.91 -6.27 -18.73
N SER A 28 15.40 -6.76 -17.59
CA SER A 28 14.00 -7.20 -17.48
C SER A 28 13.01 -6.04 -17.61
N ALA A 29 13.30 -4.88 -17.01
CA ALA A 29 12.48 -3.67 -17.17
C ALA A 29 12.44 -3.18 -18.61
N ARG A 30 13.60 -3.16 -19.28
CA ARG A 30 13.70 -2.80 -20.70
C ARG A 30 12.93 -3.75 -21.60
N GLN A 31 13.10 -5.06 -21.40
CA GLN A 31 12.39 -6.09 -22.17
C GLN A 31 10.87 -6.01 -21.98
N LEU A 32 10.41 -5.77 -20.74
CA LEU A 32 8.99 -5.55 -20.49
C LEU A 32 8.48 -4.32 -21.24
N HIS A 33 9.22 -3.21 -21.20
CA HIS A 33 8.84 -2.00 -21.92
C HIS A 33 8.79 -2.24 -23.44
N GLU A 34 9.85 -2.80 -24.03
CA GLU A 34 9.92 -3.13 -25.46
C GLU A 34 8.77 -4.04 -25.90
N LEU A 35 8.43 -5.06 -25.10
CA LEU A 35 7.30 -5.96 -25.35
C LEU A 35 5.98 -5.18 -25.47
N LEU A 36 5.68 -4.28 -24.53
CA LEU A 36 4.43 -3.51 -24.51
C LEU A 36 4.37 -2.43 -25.60
N GLN A 37 5.52 -1.94 -26.06
CA GLN A 37 5.64 -0.99 -27.17
C GLN A 37 5.51 -1.66 -28.55
N THR A 38 5.53 -3.00 -28.64
CA THR A 38 5.28 -3.66 -29.93
C THR A 38 3.87 -3.35 -30.43
N ARG A 39 3.73 -3.08 -31.74
CA ARG A 39 2.42 -2.77 -32.37
C ARG A 39 1.36 -3.84 -32.09
N SER A 40 1.77 -5.10 -31.99
CA SER A 40 0.89 -6.22 -31.64
C SER A 40 0.41 -6.12 -30.20
N ALA A 41 1.31 -5.92 -29.23
CA ALA A 41 0.94 -5.77 -27.83
C ALA A 41 0.05 -4.55 -27.62
N SER A 42 0.40 -3.39 -28.18
CA SER A 42 -0.41 -2.17 -28.02
C SER A 42 -1.84 -2.35 -28.56
N ARG A 43 -2.02 -3.06 -29.69
CA ARG A 43 -3.36 -3.40 -30.22
C ARG A 43 -4.12 -4.35 -29.28
N LEU A 44 -3.43 -5.29 -28.64
CA LEU A 44 -4.04 -6.21 -27.67
C LEU A 44 -4.42 -5.49 -26.36
N LEU A 45 -3.61 -4.55 -25.89
CA LEU A 45 -3.86 -3.76 -24.69
C LEU A 45 -5.03 -2.77 -24.85
N GLN A 46 -5.35 -2.39 -26.09
CA GLN A 46 -6.56 -1.63 -26.41
C GLN A 46 -7.85 -2.48 -26.37
N GLN A 47 -7.71 -3.81 -26.33
CA GLN A 47 -8.85 -4.72 -26.19
C GLN A 47 -9.01 -5.13 -24.71
N PRO A 48 -10.24 -5.34 -24.23
CA PRO A 48 -10.46 -5.84 -22.88
C PRO A 48 -9.72 -7.17 -22.66
N PRO A 49 -9.15 -7.42 -21.46
CA PRO A 49 -8.40 -8.65 -21.21
C PRO A 49 -9.31 -9.88 -21.43
N PRO A 50 -8.78 -10.97 -22.01
CA PRO A 50 -9.55 -12.18 -22.27
C PRO A 50 -9.76 -12.98 -20.98
N ALA A 51 -10.76 -13.87 -20.96
CA ALA A 51 -10.80 -14.92 -19.95
C ALA A 51 -9.75 -15.98 -20.32
N ALA A 52 -9.15 -16.65 -19.33
CA ALA A 52 -8.06 -17.61 -19.57
C ALA A 52 -8.42 -18.69 -20.62
N ALA A 53 -9.66 -19.19 -20.60
CA ALA A 53 -10.16 -20.20 -21.53
C ALA A 53 -10.31 -19.70 -22.98
N THR A 54 -10.57 -18.40 -23.18
CA THR A 54 -10.84 -17.80 -24.50
C THR A 54 -9.69 -16.94 -25.03
N ALA A 55 -8.57 -16.89 -24.30
CA ALA A 55 -7.41 -16.12 -24.70
C ALA A 55 -6.80 -16.65 -26.01
N THR A 56 -6.62 -15.75 -26.97
CA THR A 56 -5.90 -16.05 -28.22
C THR A 56 -4.44 -16.41 -27.92
N HIS A 57 -3.77 -17.11 -28.85
CA HIS A 57 -2.36 -17.45 -28.69
C HIS A 57 -1.48 -16.23 -28.37
N LYS A 58 -1.69 -15.12 -29.09
CA LYS A 58 -0.93 -13.87 -28.88
C LYS A 58 -1.20 -13.24 -27.51
N GLN A 59 -2.43 -13.34 -26.99
CA GLN A 59 -2.73 -12.86 -25.64
C GLN A 59 -2.06 -13.74 -24.56
N LYS A 60 -2.08 -15.06 -24.74
CA LYS A 60 -1.39 -16.00 -23.84
C LYS A 60 0.12 -15.73 -23.82
N GLU A 61 0.71 -15.48 -24.99
CA GLU A 61 2.11 -15.12 -25.13
C GLU A 61 2.44 -13.78 -24.42
N LEU A 62 1.62 -12.75 -24.62
CA LEU A 62 1.77 -11.47 -23.93
C LEU A 62 1.69 -11.63 -22.40
N ILE A 63 0.72 -12.41 -21.91
CA ILE A 63 0.55 -12.70 -20.47
C ILE A 63 1.79 -13.43 -19.93
N ALA A 64 2.24 -14.48 -20.60
CA ALA A 64 3.39 -15.27 -20.17
C ALA A 64 4.68 -14.44 -20.10
N TYR A 65 5.00 -13.65 -21.13
CA TYR A 65 6.20 -12.82 -21.10
C TYR A 65 6.09 -11.68 -20.08
N SER A 66 4.91 -11.06 -19.95
CA SER A 66 4.67 -10.02 -18.95
C SER A 66 4.86 -10.55 -17.53
N ASP A 67 4.37 -11.76 -17.25
CA ASP A 67 4.57 -12.44 -15.96
C ASP A 67 6.06 -12.66 -15.68
N ILE A 68 6.79 -13.25 -16.64
CA ILE A 68 8.22 -13.53 -16.52
C ILE A 68 9.01 -12.27 -16.18
N TYR A 69 8.81 -11.18 -16.94
CA TYR A 69 9.58 -9.96 -16.71
C TYR A 69 9.18 -9.24 -15.44
N THR A 70 7.89 -9.18 -15.12
CA THR A 70 7.40 -8.55 -13.88
C THR A 70 7.87 -9.32 -12.64
N ALA A 71 7.83 -10.65 -12.68
CA ALA A 71 8.34 -11.51 -11.61
C ALA A 71 9.86 -11.36 -11.41
N LYS A 72 10.63 -11.19 -12.49
CA LYS A 72 12.08 -10.90 -12.40
C LYS A 72 12.35 -9.54 -11.75
N ILE A 73 11.62 -8.49 -12.14
CA ILE A 73 11.73 -7.16 -11.53
C ILE A 73 11.39 -7.24 -10.03
N LEU A 74 10.28 -7.91 -9.69
CA LEU A 74 9.86 -8.10 -8.30
C LEU A 74 10.91 -8.86 -7.47
N LYS A 75 11.44 -9.96 -8.01
CA LYS A 75 12.45 -10.77 -7.33
C LYS A 75 13.72 -9.96 -7.05
N ALA A 76 14.18 -9.16 -8.01
CA ALA A 76 15.34 -8.29 -7.84
C ALA A 76 15.10 -7.23 -6.75
N LEU A 77 13.93 -6.58 -6.74
CA LEU A 77 13.54 -5.63 -5.70
C LEU A 77 13.49 -6.30 -4.30
N GLN A 78 12.97 -7.53 -4.21
CA GLN A 78 12.86 -8.26 -2.94
C GLN A 78 14.21 -8.72 -2.38
N LEU A 79 15.12 -9.20 -3.24
CA LEU A 79 16.47 -9.63 -2.83
C LEU A 79 17.22 -8.47 -2.17
N GLN A 80 16.99 -7.26 -2.66
CA GLN A 80 17.71 -6.07 -2.22
C GLN A 80 17.22 -5.57 -0.88
N THR A 81 15.91 -5.61 -0.63
CA THR A 81 15.37 -5.27 0.71
C THR A 81 15.99 -6.13 1.83
N ALA A 82 16.42 -7.36 1.53
CA ALA A 82 17.07 -8.24 2.51
C ALA A 82 18.55 -7.89 2.78
N GLU A 83 19.22 -7.23 1.84
CA GLU A 83 20.67 -6.93 1.87
C GLU A 83 20.96 -5.43 2.09
N ALA A 84 19.95 -4.56 2.00
CA ALA A 84 20.05 -3.10 1.81
C ALA A 84 20.50 -2.25 3.03
N ALA A 85 21.20 -2.79 4.02
CA ALA A 85 21.81 -1.91 5.02
C ALA A 85 22.94 -1.03 4.43
N ALA A 86 23.49 -1.37 3.26
CA ALA A 86 24.65 -0.69 2.67
C ALA A 86 24.45 -0.12 1.25
N ALA A 87 23.37 -0.47 0.53
CA ALA A 87 23.17 -0.03 -0.85
C ALA A 87 22.53 1.37 -0.91
N ALA A 88 23.03 2.23 -1.78
CA ALA A 88 22.60 3.62 -1.92
C ALA A 88 21.08 3.71 -2.27
N PRO A 89 20.22 4.15 -1.32
CA PRO A 89 18.77 4.11 -1.49
C PRO A 89 18.31 4.90 -2.70
N GLY A 90 17.31 4.38 -3.43
CA GLY A 90 16.76 5.04 -4.62
C GLY A 90 17.54 4.82 -5.93
N ARG A 91 18.77 4.28 -5.90
CA ARG A 91 19.51 3.93 -7.14
C ARG A 91 18.72 2.95 -8.00
N MET A 92 18.16 1.91 -7.36
CA MET A 92 17.38 0.87 -8.03
C MET A 92 16.16 1.44 -8.72
N LEU A 93 15.39 2.26 -7.98
CA LEU A 93 14.22 2.92 -8.51
C LEU A 93 14.60 3.85 -9.67
N GLY A 94 15.71 4.58 -9.58
CA GLY A 94 16.23 5.40 -10.67
C GLY A 94 16.47 4.60 -11.96
N LEU A 95 17.13 3.44 -11.87
CA LEU A 95 17.35 2.55 -13.02
C LEU A 95 16.05 2.00 -13.60
N LEU A 96 15.12 1.57 -12.73
CA LEU A 96 13.81 1.05 -13.15
C LEU A 96 12.97 2.14 -13.83
N LEU A 97 12.99 3.36 -13.31
CA LEU A 97 12.30 4.50 -13.91
C LEU A 97 12.93 4.88 -15.26
N HIS A 98 14.25 4.81 -15.40
CA HIS A 98 14.90 5.06 -16.68
C HIS A 98 14.37 4.13 -17.80
N HIS A 99 14.12 2.85 -17.46
CA HIS A 99 13.52 1.86 -18.38
C HIS A 99 12.00 1.74 -18.29
N LYS A 100 11.33 2.81 -17.83
CA LYS A 100 9.86 2.91 -17.83
C LYS A 100 9.15 1.77 -17.09
N ALA A 101 9.78 1.18 -16.07
CA ALA A 101 9.21 0.04 -15.35
C ALA A 101 7.85 0.36 -14.69
N VAL A 102 7.74 1.53 -14.04
CA VAL A 102 6.48 1.99 -13.43
C VAL A 102 5.40 2.16 -14.51
N HIS A 103 5.74 2.75 -15.66
CA HIS A 103 4.81 2.92 -16.77
C HIS A 103 4.32 1.57 -17.32
N SER A 104 5.24 0.62 -17.53
CA SER A 104 4.95 -0.71 -18.06
C SER A 104 4.07 -1.54 -17.10
N VAL A 105 4.43 -1.58 -15.82
CA VAL A 105 3.64 -2.23 -14.76
C VAL A 105 2.27 -1.57 -14.62
N GLY A 106 2.22 -0.23 -14.62
CA GLY A 106 0.98 0.53 -14.57
C GLY A 106 0.06 0.25 -15.76
N THR A 107 0.62 0.10 -16.96
CA THR A 107 -0.15 -0.20 -18.19
C THR A 107 -0.76 -1.60 -18.10
N LEU A 108 -0.01 -2.58 -17.60
CA LEU A 108 -0.52 -3.93 -17.37
C LEU A 108 -1.65 -3.95 -16.33
N LEU A 109 -1.48 -3.23 -15.22
CA LEU A 109 -2.52 -3.11 -14.21
C LEU A 109 -3.77 -2.44 -14.78
N ALA A 110 -3.62 -1.29 -15.44
CA ALA A 110 -4.73 -0.57 -16.05
C ALA A 110 -5.50 -1.45 -17.04
N TRP A 111 -4.79 -2.24 -17.87
CA TRP A 111 -5.39 -3.18 -18.80
C TRP A 111 -6.12 -4.34 -18.09
N LEU A 112 -5.46 -5.02 -17.15
CA LEU A 112 -6.01 -6.18 -16.43
C LEU A 112 -7.22 -5.81 -15.57
N GLN A 113 -7.26 -4.58 -15.05
CA GLN A 113 -8.34 -4.06 -14.22
C GLN A 113 -9.60 -3.64 -15.00
N GLN A 114 -9.58 -3.62 -16.34
CA GLN A 114 -10.77 -3.29 -17.14
C GLN A 114 -11.90 -4.32 -17.03
N ARG A 115 -11.58 -5.57 -16.70
CA ARG A 115 -12.55 -6.68 -16.55
C ARG A 115 -12.22 -7.54 -15.33
N PRO A 116 -12.44 -7.04 -14.11
CA PRO A 116 -12.14 -7.76 -12.87
C PRO A 116 -12.72 -9.17 -12.81
N GLU A 117 -13.89 -9.38 -13.40
CA GLU A 117 -14.58 -10.67 -13.46
C GLU A 117 -13.77 -11.74 -14.20
N LYS A 118 -12.90 -11.35 -15.14
CA LYS A 118 -12.06 -12.26 -15.92
C LYS A 118 -10.73 -12.62 -15.25
N LEU A 119 -10.39 -11.96 -14.15
CA LEU A 119 -9.17 -12.26 -13.40
C LEU A 119 -9.25 -13.57 -12.61
N GLN A 120 -10.42 -14.21 -12.45
CA GLN A 120 -10.54 -15.56 -11.88
C GLN A 120 -9.72 -15.77 -10.59
N PHE A 121 -9.92 -14.93 -9.58
CA PHE A 121 -9.08 -14.89 -8.35
C PHE A 121 -8.97 -16.24 -7.63
N HIS A 122 -9.98 -17.11 -7.73
CA HIS A 122 -9.95 -18.47 -7.19
C HIS A 122 -8.75 -19.30 -7.72
N LEU A 123 -8.22 -18.99 -8.90
CA LEU A 123 -7.07 -19.68 -9.48
C LEU A 123 -5.76 -19.41 -8.74
N ILE A 124 -5.59 -18.26 -8.08
CA ILE A 124 -4.38 -17.99 -7.27
C ILE A 124 -4.24 -19.05 -6.18
N GLN A 125 -5.35 -19.40 -5.51
CA GLN A 125 -5.35 -20.42 -4.46
C GLN A 125 -4.98 -21.81 -5.02
N GLN A 126 -5.51 -22.14 -6.21
CA GLN A 126 -5.21 -23.40 -6.87
C GLN A 126 -3.76 -23.49 -7.33
N ALA A 127 -3.21 -22.39 -7.86
CA ALA A 127 -1.82 -22.31 -8.30
C ALA A 127 -0.85 -22.53 -7.13
N ASN A 128 -1.13 -21.94 -5.97
CA ASN A 128 -0.36 -22.14 -4.73
C ASN A 128 -0.37 -23.62 -4.29
N ALA A 129 -1.50 -24.31 -4.45
CA ALA A 129 -1.64 -25.71 -4.05
C ALA A 129 -1.02 -26.69 -5.06
N ALA A 130 -1.23 -26.47 -6.37
CA ALA A 130 -0.99 -27.47 -7.40
C ALA A 130 0.40 -27.39 -8.06
N LYS A 131 1.17 -26.30 -7.86
CA LYS A 131 2.45 -26.04 -8.55
C LYS A 131 2.37 -26.14 -10.10
N LEU A 132 1.18 -26.21 -10.69
CA LEU A 132 0.97 -26.37 -12.13
C LEU A 132 1.14 -25.01 -12.81
N ARG A 133 2.15 -24.94 -13.69
CA ARG A 133 2.72 -23.72 -14.26
C ARG A 133 2.09 -23.38 -15.60
N GLY A 134 1.15 -22.45 -15.59
CA GLY A 134 0.88 -21.58 -16.74
C GLY A 134 0.59 -20.19 -16.21
N SER A 135 1.26 -19.17 -16.74
CA SER A 135 1.01 -17.79 -16.33
C SER A 135 -0.43 -17.41 -16.69
N THR A 136 -1.22 -17.09 -15.67
CA THR A 136 -2.59 -16.60 -15.83
C THR A 136 -2.63 -15.07 -15.80
N PRO A 137 -3.71 -14.42 -16.29
CA PRO A 137 -3.91 -12.99 -16.09
C PRO A 137 -3.82 -12.56 -14.63
N THR A 138 -4.25 -13.42 -13.71
CA THR A 138 -4.22 -13.19 -12.27
C THR A 138 -2.81 -13.17 -11.71
N ASP A 139 -1.94 -14.04 -12.21
CA ASP A 139 -0.52 -14.08 -11.82
C ASP A 139 0.19 -12.79 -12.25
N VAL A 140 -0.03 -12.37 -13.50
CA VAL A 140 0.51 -11.08 -14.00
C VAL A 140 -0.02 -9.92 -13.15
N TRP A 141 -1.32 -9.91 -12.85
CA TRP A 141 -1.93 -8.87 -12.02
C TRP A 141 -1.30 -8.83 -10.62
N GLY A 142 -1.18 -9.98 -9.96
CA GLY A 142 -0.59 -10.07 -8.62
C GLY A 142 0.90 -9.68 -8.61
N SER A 143 1.67 -10.15 -9.59
CA SER A 143 3.07 -9.76 -9.80
C SER A 143 3.22 -8.26 -10.03
N ALA A 144 2.34 -7.66 -10.84
CA ALA A 144 2.35 -6.23 -11.12
C ALA A 144 1.98 -5.37 -9.90
N CYS A 145 0.97 -5.76 -9.12
CA CYS A 145 0.63 -5.12 -7.84
C CYS A 145 1.84 -5.16 -6.88
N ASN A 146 2.45 -6.32 -6.72
CA ASN A 146 3.62 -6.49 -5.86
C ASN A 146 4.83 -5.69 -6.35
N ALA A 147 5.08 -5.64 -7.66
CA ALA A 147 6.16 -4.83 -8.23
C ALA A 147 5.93 -3.34 -7.94
N LEU A 148 4.70 -2.84 -8.10
CA LEU A 148 4.39 -1.45 -7.77
C LEU A 148 4.57 -1.13 -6.27
N MET A 149 4.14 -2.04 -5.38
CA MET A 149 4.39 -1.91 -3.94
C MET A 149 5.87 -1.98 -3.57
N ALA A 150 6.68 -2.75 -4.30
CA ALA A 150 8.12 -2.77 -4.09
C ALA A 150 8.77 -1.47 -4.56
N LEU A 151 8.36 -0.93 -5.72
CA LEU A 151 8.81 0.36 -6.23
C LEU A 151 8.47 1.51 -5.28
N SER A 152 7.27 1.52 -4.68
CA SER A 152 6.88 2.54 -3.69
C SER A 152 7.68 2.44 -2.39
N ARG A 153 8.02 1.22 -1.94
CA ARG A 153 8.94 1.03 -0.80
C ARG A 153 10.34 1.57 -1.09
N GLU A 154 10.86 1.39 -2.30
CA GLU A 154 12.14 1.98 -2.71
C GLU A 154 12.08 3.51 -2.74
N LEU A 155 10.94 4.09 -3.15
CA LEU A 155 10.74 5.54 -3.09
C LEU A 155 10.73 6.04 -1.64
N TRP A 156 10.06 5.34 -0.74
CA TRP A 156 10.09 5.64 0.70
C TRP A 156 11.50 5.54 1.27
N ALA A 157 12.22 4.46 0.96
CA ALA A 157 13.60 4.29 1.40
C ALA A 157 14.50 5.44 0.90
N ALA A 158 14.33 5.87 -0.34
CA ALA A 158 15.04 7.03 -0.89
C ALA A 158 14.67 8.34 -0.18
N GLN A 159 13.40 8.53 0.21
CA GLN A 159 12.95 9.71 0.93
C GLN A 159 13.53 9.79 2.35
N GLN A 160 13.68 8.63 3.02
CA GLN A 160 14.19 8.57 4.40
C GLN A 160 15.72 8.58 4.49
N ALA A 161 16.42 8.36 3.37
CA ALA A 161 17.87 8.33 3.35
C ALA A 161 18.46 9.74 3.54
N PRO A 162 19.45 9.94 4.43
CA PRO A 162 20.13 11.23 4.59
C PRO A 162 20.84 11.70 3.31
N GLN A 163 21.35 10.74 2.53
CA GLN A 163 22.04 10.95 1.26
C GLN A 163 21.59 9.89 0.26
N PRO A 164 20.43 10.08 -0.41
CA PRO A 164 19.97 9.11 -1.39
C PRO A 164 20.86 9.17 -2.64
N ALA A 165 21.01 8.02 -3.33
CA ALA A 165 21.78 7.96 -4.57
C ALA A 165 21.20 8.86 -5.67
N CYS A 166 19.87 8.98 -5.65
CA CYS A 166 19.06 9.78 -6.54
C CYS A 166 18.17 10.68 -5.70
N SER A 167 17.93 11.93 -6.12
CA SER A 167 17.01 12.82 -5.42
C SER A 167 15.62 12.19 -5.30
N ALA A 168 15.12 12.00 -4.07
CA ALA A 168 13.79 11.46 -3.82
C ALA A 168 12.69 12.28 -4.53
N ALA A 169 12.91 13.60 -4.65
CA ALA A 169 12.08 14.50 -5.42
C ALA A 169 12.02 14.09 -6.91
N ALA A 170 13.18 13.89 -7.55
CA ALA A 170 13.24 13.49 -8.95
C ALA A 170 12.63 12.09 -9.18
N LEU A 171 12.85 11.16 -8.25
CA LEU A 171 12.26 9.82 -8.31
C LEU A 171 10.72 9.87 -8.19
N ALA A 172 10.18 10.68 -7.27
CA ALA A 172 8.75 10.86 -7.10
C ALA A 172 8.11 11.50 -8.34
N ALA A 173 8.73 12.55 -8.89
CA ALA A 173 8.29 13.21 -10.13
C ALA A 173 8.22 12.23 -11.31
N ALA A 174 9.29 11.47 -11.52
CA ALA A 174 9.37 10.48 -12.60
C ALA A 174 8.39 9.31 -12.38
N THR A 175 8.20 8.86 -11.14
CA THR A 175 7.18 7.84 -10.80
C THR A 175 5.79 8.33 -11.14
N LEU A 176 5.44 9.55 -10.73
CA LEU A 176 4.13 10.12 -10.96
C LEU A 176 3.84 10.34 -12.45
N GLN A 177 4.82 10.86 -13.20
CA GLN A 177 4.71 11.02 -14.64
C GLN A 177 4.49 9.68 -15.35
N GLN A 178 5.17 8.62 -14.93
CA GLN A 178 4.99 7.29 -15.51
C GLN A 178 3.63 6.67 -15.16
N LEU A 179 3.14 6.88 -13.94
CA LEU A 179 1.81 6.46 -13.52
C LEU A 179 0.72 7.16 -14.34
N GLU A 180 0.85 8.47 -14.59
CA GLU A 180 -0.05 9.22 -15.46
C GLU A 180 -0.04 8.65 -16.89
N GLN A 181 1.16 8.52 -17.48
CA GLN A 181 1.33 8.00 -18.85
C GLN A 181 0.81 6.57 -19.03
N SER A 182 0.81 5.77 -17.96
CA SER A 182 0.31 4.39 -18.00
C SER A 182 -1.22 4.29 -18.02
N GLY A 183 -1.93 5.40 -17.76
CA GLY A 183 -3.37 5.41 -17.56
C GLY A 183 -3.82 4.90 -16.19
N LEU A 184 -2.92 4.35 -15.35
CA LEU A 184 -3.28 3.78 -14.05
C LEU A 184 -3.94 4.80 -13.12
N LEU A 185 -3.47 6.06 -13.08
CA LEU A 185 -4.10 7.11 -12.28
C LEU A 185 -5.58 7.30 -12.65
N SER A 186 -5.89 7.22 -13.95
CA SER A 186 -7.25 7.38 -14.46
C SER A 186 -8.11 6.12 -14.32
N SER A 187 -7.53 4.91 -14.35
CA SER A 187 -8.28 3.66 -14.31
C SER A 187 -8.50 3.13 -12.89
N LEU A 188 -7.61 3.44 -11.95
CA LEU A 188 -7.59 2.80 -10.65
C LEU A 188 -8.87 3.11 -9.85
N HIS A 189 -9.29 4.37 -9.80
CA HIS A 189 -10.53 4.74 -9.10
C HIS A 189 -11.77 4.06 -9.72
N ALA A 190 -11.85 3.96 -11.05
CA ALA A 190 -12.99 3.33 -11.71
C ALA A 190 -13.04 1.80 -11.51
N SER A 191 -11.90 1.17 -11.24
CA SER A 191 -11.78 -0.29 -11.14
C SER A 191 -11.77 -0.82 -9.70
N MET A 192 -11.47 0.01 -8.70
CA MET A 192 -11.33 -0.43 -7.30
C MET A 192 -12.57 -1.15 -6.74
N VAL A 193 -13.74 -0.51 -6.74
CA VAL A 193 -14.98 -1.13 -6.22
C VAL A 193 -15.35 -2.40 -6.99
N PRO A 194 -15.36 -2.41 -8.34
CA PRO A 194 -15.56 -3.64 -9.11
C PRO A 194 -14.54 -4.75 -8.81
N LEU A 195 -13.26 -4.42 -8.59
CA LEU A 195 -12.22 -5.38 -8.20
C LEU A 195 -12.52 -6.01 -6.84
N VAL A 196 -12.83 -5.19 -5.83
CA VAL A 196 -13.16 -5.68 -4.48
C VAL A 196 -14.40 -6.56 -4.52
N GLN A 197 -15.41 -6.21 -5.31
CA GLN A 197 -16.61 -7.03 -5.51
C GLN A 197 -16.28 -8.36 -6.21
N ALA A 198 -15.49 -8.32 -7.29
CA ALA A 198 -15.09 -9.53 -8.01
C ALA A 198 -14.25 -10.46 -7.13
N ILE A 199 -13.30 -9.92 -6.36
CA ILE A 199 -12.53 -10.69 -5.37
C ILE A 199 -13.48 -11.32 -4.36
N ARG A 200 -14.43 -10.57 -3.79
CA ARG A 200 -15.38 -11.11 -2.81
C ARG A 200 -16.25 -12.22 -3.38
N GLN A 201 -16.68 -12.12 -4.64
CA GLN A 201 -17.49 -13.13 -5.31
C GLN A 201 -16.69 -14.39 -5.67
N GLN A 202 -15.42 -14.24 -6.04
CA GLN A 202 -14.59 -15.34 -6.52
C GLN A 202 -13.74 -15.99 -5.42
N TRP A 203 -13.44 -15.26 -4.34
CA TRP A 203 -12.56 -15.71 -3.27
C TRP A 203 -13.36 -16.32 -2.12
N GLY A 204 -13.62 -17.63 -2.21
CA GLY A 204 -14.37 -18.37 -1.19
C GLY A 204 -13.57 -18.84 0.03
N SER A 205 -12.24 -18.63 0.05
CA SER A 205 -11.36 -19.27 1.04
C SER A 205 -10.94 -18.34 2.18
N THR A 206 -11.06 -18.86 3.41
CA THR A 206 -10.64 -18.25 4.67
C THR A 206 -9.17 -18.46 5.05
N GLN A 207 -8.44 -19.33 4.34
CA GLN A 207 -7.22 -19.90 4.91
C GLN A 207 -5.91 -19.17 4.59
N GLU A 208 -5.78 -18.42 3.49
CA GLU A 208 -4.48 -17.88 3.07
C GLU A 208 -4.10 -16.52 3.68
N ARG A 209 -2.85 -16.39 4.16
CA ARG A 209 -2.29 -15.16 4.79
C ARG A 209 -2.34 -13.92 3.88
N LEU A 210 -2.26 -14.09 2.57
CA LEU A 210 -2.30 -13.00 1.60
C LEU A 210 -3.64 -13.04 0.86
N THR A 211 -4.51 -12.08 1.14
CA THR A 211 -5.76 -11.94 0.40
C THR A 211 -5.53 -11.02 -0.81
N PRO A 212 -6.23 -11.24 -1.94
CA PRO A 212 -6.16 -10.31 -3.08
C PRO A 212 -6.57 -8.87 -2.70
N PHE A 213 -7.33 -8.68 -1.61
CA PHE A 213 -7.63 -7.36 -1.05
C PHE A 213 -6.37 -6.57 -0.70
N TYR A 214 -5.38 -7.22 -0.07
CA TYR A 214 -4.10 -6.58 0.25
C TYR A 214 -3.40 -6.02 -1.00
N LEU A 215 -3.49 -6.73 -2.13
CA LEU A 215 -2.90 -6.29 -3.39
C LEU A 215 -3.63 -5.06 -3.98
N VAL A 216 -4.96 -5.03 -3.92
CA VAL A 216 -5.75 -3.85 -4.38
C VAL A 216 -5.40 -2.63 -3.54
N PHE A 217 -5.48 -2.78 -2.22
CA PHE A 217 -5.26 -1.70 -1.27
C PHE A 217 -3.81 -1.22 -1.25
N GLY A 218 -2.84 -2.13 -1.27
CA GLY A 218 -1.43 -1.76 -1.37
C GLY A 218 -1.04 -1.11 -2.70
N THR A 219 -1.72 -1.43 -3.80
CA THR A 219 -1.56 -0.72 -5.09
C THR A 219 -2.06 0.72 -4.97
N MET A 220 -3.25 0.91 -4.40
CA MET A 220 -3.81 2.24 -4.12
C MET A 220 -2.89 3.06 -3.22
N ARG A 221 -2.40 2.44 -2.12
CA ARG A 221 -1.41 3.04 -1.23
C ARG A 221 -0.17 3.51 -1.97
N SER A 222 0.37 2.68 -2.84
CA SER A 222 1.59 2.97 -3.58
C SER A 222 1.43 4.19 -4.50
N VAL A 223 0.25 4.34 -5.12
CA VAL A 223 -0.07 5.51 -5.94
C VAL A 223 -0.24 6.76 -5.06
N MET A 224 -1.03 6.68 -3.99
CA MET A 224 -1.22 7.79 -3.05
C MET A 224 0.10 8.24 -2.42
N PHE A 225 0.98 7.29 -2.11
CA PHE A 225 2.30 7.56 -1.56
C PHE A 225 3.20 8.28 -2.57
N ALA A 226 3.21 7.89 -3.84
CA ALA A 226 3.93 8.64 -4.87
C ALA A 226 3.44 10.10 -4.97
N THR A 227 2.12 10.31 -4.84
CA THR A 227 1.53 11.65 -4.74
C THR A 227 2.02 12.40 -3.48
N GLU A 228 2.02 11.75 -2.31
CA GLU A 228 2.51 12.34 -1.06
C GLU A 228 3.95 12.85 -1.18
N VAL A 229 4.88 11.98 -1.61
CA VAL A 229 6.29 12.34 -1.76
C VAL A 229 6.48 13.44 -2.80
N CYS A 230 5.67 13.41 -3.87
CA CYS A 230 5.67 14.47 -4.86
C CYS A 230 5.37 15.84 -4.23
N PHE A 231 4.34 15.95 -3.38
CA PHE A 231 3.98 17.21 -2.73
C PHE A 231 4.96 17.63 -1.63
N CYS A 232 5.50 16.67 -0.88
CA CYS A 232 6.47 16.94 0.18
C CYS A 232 7.85 17.34 -0.35
N SER A 233 8.28 16.75 -1.47
CA SER A 233 9.69 16.80 -1.87
C SER A 233 9.91 17.22 -3.32
N ALA A 234 8.96 16.97 -4.23
CA ALA A 234 9.14 17.16 -5.68
C ALA A 234 8.34 18.29 -6.30
N ARG A 235 7.66 19.12 -5.49
CA ARG A 235 6.66 20.07 -5.97
C ARG A 235 7.19 20.99 -7.07
N GLU A 236 8.42 21.47 -6.94
CA GLU A 236 9.02 22.38 -7.94
C GLU A 236 9.43 21.68 -9.24
N LEU A 237 9.62 20.36 -9.21
CA LEU A 237 10.02 19.56 -10.37
C LEU A 237 8.83 19.05 -11.19
N VAL A 238 7.64 19.00 -10.58
CA VAL A 238 6.46 18.40 -11.21
C VAL A 238 5.59 19.49 -11.84
N PRO A 239 5.24 19.39 -13.13
CA PRO A 239 4.34 20.34 -13.78
C PRO A 239 3.01 20.47 -13.03
N ALA A 240 2.45 21.68 -12.95
CA ALA A 240 1.21 21.96 -12.23
C ALA A 240 0.04 21.06 -12.70
N ALA A 241 -0.05 20.79 -14.01
CA ALA A 241 -1.05 19.88 -14.58
C ALA A 241 -0.96 18.46 -14.01
N LEU A 242 0.27 17.93 -13.83
CA LEU A 242 0.49 16.60 -13.25
C LEU A 242 0.21 16.59 -11.74
N GLN A 243 0.56 17.65 -11.01
CA GLN A 243 0.17 17.81 -9.61
C GLN A 243 -1.37 17.78 -9.45
N HIS A 244 -2.07 18.51 -10.31
CA HIS A 244 -3.53 18.55 -10.33
C HIS A 244 -4.12 17.17 -10.66
N ALA A 245 -3.62 16.49 -11.70
CA ALA A 245 -4.06 15.14 -12.07
C ALA A 245 -3.85 14.13 -10.92
N ALA A 246 -2.72 14.20 -10.24
CA ALA A 246 -2.39 13.33 -9.10
C ALA A 246 -3.31 13.56 -7.89
N LEU A 247 -3.60 14.82 -7.55
CA LEU A 247 -4.54 15.14 -6.49
C LEU A 247 -5.97 14.75 -6.84
N GLN A 248 -6.39 14.96 -8.09
CA GLN A 248 -7.70 14.55 -8.56
C GLN A 248 -7.83 13.02 -8.48
N ALA A 249 -6.83 12.26 -8.94
CA ALA A 249 -6.80 10.82 -8.80
C ALA A 249 -6.83 10.38 -7.33
N THR A 250 -6.10 11.10 -6.46
CA THR A 250 -6.09 10.84 -5.01
C THR A 250 -7.47 11.03 -4.39
N LEU A 251 -8.15 12.15 -4.68
CA LEU A 251 -9.52 12.41 -4.25
C LEU A 251 -10.45 11.26 -4.67
N LEU A 252 -10.40 10.86 -5.94
CA LEU A 252 -11.24 9.79 -6.46
C LEU A 252 -10.92 8.44 -5.79
N MET A 253 -9.64 8.13 -5.55
CA MET A 253 -9.26 6.92 -4.79
C MET A 253 -9.82 6.95 -3.37
N LEU A 254 -9.71 8.08 -2.65
CA LEU A 254 -10.26 8.21 -1.29
C LEU A 254 -11.77 7.98 -1.25
N GLN A 255 -12.51 8.48 -2.24
CA GLN A 255 -13.95 8.22 -2.39
C GLN A 255 -14.23 6.72 -2.59
N GLN A 256 -13.43 6.04 -3.41
CA GLN A 256 -13.58 4.60 -3.66
C GLN A 256 -13.21 3.77 -2.44
N LEU A 257 -12.22 4.19 -1.65
CA LEU A 257 -11.87 3.54 -0.39
C LEU A 257 -13.04 3.60 0.61
N GLN A 258 -13.74 4.73 0.68
CA GLN A 258 -14.96 4.85 1.47
C GLN A 258 -16.07 3.92 0.95
N GLY A 259 -16.27 3.84 -0.36
CA GLY A 259 -17.19 2.88 -0.99
C GLY A 259 -16.83 1.41 -0.69
N CYS A 260 -15.54 1.08 -0.66
CA CYS A 260 -15.06 -0.26 -0.27
C CYS A 260 -15.32 -0.56 1.21
N GLY A 261 -15.29 0.45 2.08
CA GLY A 261 -15.67 0.33 3.49
C GLY A 261 -17.10 -0.17 3.68
N ALA A 262 -18.05 0.27 2.83
CA ALA A 262 -19.43 -0.21 2.85
C ALA A 262 -19.57 -1.67 2.39
N LEU A 263 -18.60 -2.19 1.65
CA LEU A 263 -18.54 -3.61 1.28
C LEU A 263 -17.94 -4.48 2.39
N SER A 264 -17.30 -3.89 3.40
CA SER A 264 -16.98 -4.64 4.61
C SER A 264 -18.31 -5.07 5.23
N PRO A 265 -18.50 -6.35 5.61
CA PRO A 265 -19.61 -6.70 6.48
C PRO A 265 -19.57 -5.72 7.63
N ALA A 266 -20.62 -4.92 7.79
CA ALA A 266 -20.78 -4.14 8.99
C ALA A 266 -20.53 -5.13 10.14
N ALA A 267 -19.73 -4.74 11.12
CA ALA A 267 -19.71 -5.44 12.40
C ALA A 267 -21.09 -5.22 13.03
N THR A 268 -22.14 -5.76 12.40
CA THR A 268 -23.49 -5.81 12.90
C THR A 268 -23.34 -6.53 14.21
N THR A 269 -23.52 -5.73 15.26
CA THR A 269 -23.59 -6.06 16.66
C THR A 269 -24.69 -7.06 17.01
N ASP A 270 -25.08 -7.94 16.09
CA ASP A 270 -25.90 -9.12 16.33
C ASP A 270 -25.06 -10.21 16.98
N THR A 271 -24.47 -9.85 18.12
CA THR A 271 -23.85 -10.76 19.08
C THR A 271 -24.89 -11.19 20.09
N ARG A 272 -26.06 -11.65 19.62
CA ARG A 272 -27.06 -12.29 20.48
C ARG A 272 -27.60 -13.55 19.84
N ALA A 273 -27.26 -14.67 20.48
CA ALA A 273 -27.93 -15.97 20.42
C ALA A 273 -27.52 -17.01 19.36
N ALA A 274 -26.22 -17.20 19.10
CA ALA A 274 -25.74 -18.49 18.57
C ALA A 274 -24.57 -19.01 19.42
N SER A 275 -24.92 -19.77 20.44
CA SER A 275 -24.02 -20.58 21.25
C SER A 275 -23.27 -21.61 20.39
N SER A 276 -21.96 -21.71 20.65
CA SER A 276 -21.12 -22.90 20.44
C SER A 276 -21.09 -23.51 19.03
N GLN A 277 -20.24 -22.96 18.16
CA GLN A 277 -19.38 -23.77 17.30
C GLN A 277 -18.18 -22.92 16.87
N GLY A 278 -16.98 -23.30 17.33
CA GLY A 278 -15.72 -22.60 17.11
C GLY A 278 -15.23 -22.64 15.66
N GLY A 279 -15.93 -21.94 14.77
CA GLY A 279 -15.62 -21.86 13.34
C GLY A 279 -14.94 -20.55 12.95
N SER A 280 -13.62 -20.62 12.74
CA SER A 280 -12.75 -19.80 11.87
C SER A 280 -13.30 -18.45 11.32
N SER A 281 -13.29 -17.40 12.15
CA SER A 281 -13.66 -16.01 11.77
C SER A 281 -12.50 -15.22 11.12
N SER A 282 -11.70 -15.82 10.22
CA SER A 282 -10.44 -15.22 9.75
C SER A 282 -10.56 -14.29 8.53
N SER A 283 -11.52 -14.48 7.62
CA SER A 283 -11.59 -13.70 6.37
C SER A 283 -12.06 -12.27 6.56
N ILE A 284 -13.11 -12.07 7.36
CA ILE A 284 -13.74 -10.75 7.55
C ILE A 284 -12.75 -9.80 8.25
N SER A 285 -12.01 -10.31 9.22
CA SER A 285 -10.96 -9.57 9.92
C SER A 285 -9.86 -9.06 8.99
N ARG A 286 -9.49 -9.82 7.94
CA ARG A 286 -8.42 -9.41 7.00
C ARG A 286 -8.82 -8.29 6.06
N LEU A 287 -10.05 -8.33 5.50
CA LEU A 287 -10.56 -7.24 4.68
C LEU A 287 -10.63 -5.95 5.50
N TYR A 288 -11.20 -6.03 6.70
CA TYR A 288 -11.30 -4.90 7.61
C TYR A 288 -9.93 -4.33 7.98
N SER A 289 -8.96 -5.18 8.35
CA SER A 289 -7.58 -4.75 8.65
C SER A 289 -6.94 -4.02 7.46
N SER A 290 -7.11 -4.55 6.24
CA SER A 290 -6.53 -3.92 5.05
C SER A 290 -7.16 -2.56 4.77
N VAL A 291 -8.48 -2.44 4.90
CA VAL A 291 -9.19 -1.15 4.75
C VAL A 291 -8.76 -0.17 5.83
N PHE A 292 -8.61 -0.62 7.07
CA PHE A 292 -8.19 0.22 8.21
C PHE A 292 -6.77 0.75 8.03
N ASP A 293 -5.82 -0.09 7.61
CA ASP A 293 -4.44 0.31 7.35
C ASP A 293 -4.37 1.38 6.24
N GLU A 294 -5.20 1.26 5.20
CA GLU A 294 -5.29 2.27 4.15
C GLU A 294 -6.00 3.55 4.60
N GLN A 295 -7.03 3.46 5.43
CA GLN A 295 -7.67 4.62 6.04
C GLN A 295 -6.66 5.43 6.85
N TRP A 296 -5.82 4.75 7.63
CA TRP A 296 -4.78 5.40 8.42
C TRP A 296 -3.77 6.13 7.53
N PHE A 297 -3.32 5.48 6.46
CA PHE A 297 -2.43 6.12 5.49
C PHE A 297 -3.08 7.34 4.83
N ALA A 298 -4.34 7.24 4.41
CA ALA A 298 -5.11 8.34 3.85
C ALA A 298 -5.23 9.54 4.81
N ILE A 299 -5.46 9.30 6.11
CA ILE A 299 -5.47 10.35 7.14
C ILE A 299 -4.12 11.07 7.19
N GLY A 300 -3.01 10.32 7.17
CA GLY A 300 -1.66 10.87 7.14
C GLY A 300 -1.44 11.78 5.93
N LEU A 301 -1.81 11.32 4.74
CA LEU A 301 -1.72 12.11 3.51
C LEU A 301 -2.54 13.41 3.59
N LEU A 302 -3.78 13.35 4.08
CA LEU A 302 -4.63 14.53 4.23
C LEU A 302 -4.06 15.54 5.23
N TYR A 303 -3.48 15.04 6.32
CA TYR A 303 -2.78 15.88 7.30
C TYR A 303 -1.54 16.57 6.68
N THR A 304 -0.76 15.84 5.89
CA THR A 304 0.39 16.37 5.15
C THR A 304 -0.04 17.47 4.17
N LEU A 305 -1.07 17.22 3.34
CA LEU A 305 -1.60 18.22 2.40
C LEU A 305 -2.15 19.45 3.12
N HIS A 306 -2.85 19.26 4.24
CA HIS A 306 -3.32 20.38 5.07
C HIS A 306 -2.15 21.22 5.60
N THR A 307 -1.08 20.58 6.07
CA THR A 307 0.11 21.27 6.59
C THR A 307 0.80 22.08 5.50
N LEU A 308 0.98 21.51 4.31
CA LEU A 308 1.55 22.22 3.15
C LEU A 308 0.70 23.43 2.74
N ARG A 309 -0.64 23.31 2.81
CA ARG A 309 -1.57 24.42 2.59
C ARG A 309 -1.34 25.54 3.61
N GLN A 310 -1.26 25.22 4.90
CA GLN A 310 -1.05 26.23 5.97
C GLN A 310 0.29 26.96 5.82
N GLN A 311 1.30 26.28 5.30
CA GLN A 311 2.62 26.85 5.03
C GLN A 311 2.65 27.73 3.75
N GLN A 312 1.51 27.93 3.07
CA GLN A 312 1.40 28.67 1.80
C GLN A 312 2.34 28.15 0.72
N GLN A 313 2.65 26.87 0.80
CA GLN A 313 3.60 26.21 -0.08
C GLN A 313 2.94 25.68 -1.36
N MET A 314 1.64 25.87 -1.55
CA MET A 314 0.88 25.30 -2.66
C MET A 314 0.36 26.40 -3.56
N SER A 315 0.24 26.12 -4.86
CA SER A 315 -0.39 27.06 -5.79
C SER A 315 -1.88 27.24 -5.46
N ALA A 316 -2.48 28.37 -5.84
CA ALA A 316 -3.89 28.65 -5.55
C ALA A 316 -4.85 27.58 -6.09
N GLU A 317 -4.60 27.06 -7.30
CA GLU A 317 -5.38 25.97 -7.89
C GLU A 317 -5.26 24.68 -7.06
N THR A 318 -4.04 24.34 -6.66
CA THR A 318 -3.77 23.16 -5.82
C THR A 318 -4.43 23.29 -4.44
N VAL A 319 -4.40 24.49 -3.84
CA VAL A 319 -5.07 24.79 -2.57
C VAL A 319 -6.57 24.57 -2.70
N SER A 320 -7.20 25.09 -3.75
CA SER A 320 -8.64 24.92 -3.99
C SER A 320 -9.02 23.43 -4.09
N LEU A 321 -8.21 22.63 -4.78
CA LEU A 321 -8.44 21.18 -4.90
C LEU A 321 -8.26 20.44 -3.56
N VAL A 322 -7.26 20.81 -2.75
CA VAL A 322 -7.10 20.26 -1.40
C VAL A 322 -8.28 20.63 -0.51
N GLU A 323 -8.79 21.86 -0.60
CA GLU A 323 -9.97 22.28 0.14
C GLU A 323 -11.21 21.50 -0.28
N GLN A 324 -11.42 21.33 -1.59
CA GLN A 324 -12.47 20.48 -2.12
C GLN A 324 -12.35 19.04 -1.60
N MET A 325 -11.13 18.50 -1.53
CA MET A 325 -10.87 17.16 -1.01
C MET A 325 -11.21 17.04 0.48
N LEU A 326 -10.85 18.03 1.31
CA LEU A 326 -11.16 18.06 2.74
C LEU A 326 -12.64 18.29 3.04
N LEU A 327 -13.34 19.02 2.16
CA LEU A 327 -14.78 19.29 2.25
C LEU A 327 -15.63 18.15 1.66
N ASN A 328 -15.02 17.19 0.97
CA ASN A 328 -15.75 16.11 0.34
C ASN A 328 -16.36 15.16 1.39
N GLU A 329 -17.68 14.91 1.32
CA GLU A 329 -18.40 14.09 2.29
C GLU A 329 -17.88 12.65 2.40
N ALA A 330 -17.45 12.03 1.29
CA ALA A 330 -16.90 10.68 1.33
C ALA A 330 -15.53 10.65 2.00
N VAL A 331 -14.69 11.68 1.79
CA VAL A 331 -13.41 11.83 2.49
C VAL A 331 -13.65 12.08 3.98
N GLN A 332 -14.60 12.94 4.34
CA GLN A 332 -14.98 13.15 5.75
C GLN A 332 -15.50 11.86 6.37
N GLY A 333 -16.35 11.11 5.66
CA GLY A 333 -16.80 9.79 6.07
C GLY A 333 -15.62 8.87 6.33
N LEU A 334 -14.64 8.81 5.43
CA LEU A 334 -13.42 8.03 5.59
C LEU A 334 -12.67 8.38 6.88
N LEU A 335 -12.54 9.68 7.20
CA LEU A 335 -11.90 10.16 8.43
C LEU A 335 -12.68 9.76 9.70
N TRP A 336 -14.01 9.74 9.64
CA TRP A 336 -14.87 9.40 10.77
C TRP A 336 -14.95 7.90 11.06
N HIS A 337 -14.81 7.04 10.05
CA HIS A 337 -14.96 5.58 10.23
C HIS A 337 -14.07 4.98 11.33
N PRO A 338 -12.74 5.27 11.39
CA PRO A 338 -11.90 4.78 12.46
C PRO A 338 -12.38 5.22 13.85
N VAL A 339 -12.81 6.48 14.00
CA VAL A 339 -13.29 7.02 15.28
C VAL A 339 -14.54 6.27 15.74
N VAL A 340 -15.52 6.08 14.84
CA VAL A 340 -16.75 5.32 15.14
C VAL A 340 -16.43 3.87 15.52
N ALA A 341 -15.49 3.24 14.81
CA ALA A 341 -15.04 1.88 15.11
C ALA A 341 -14.37 1.80 16.49
N PHE A 342 -13.45 2.71 16.82
CA PHE A 342 -12.80 2.75 18.14
C PHE A 342 -13.80 2.99 19.27
N VAL A 343 -14.74 3.92 19.12
CA VAL A 343 -15.79 4.18 20.13
C VAL A 343 -16.65 2.94 20.35
N SER A 344 -17.00 2.25 19.26
CA SER A 344 -17.78 1.01 19.31
C SER A 344 -17.01 -0.13 20.00
N LEU A 345 -15.72 -0.29 19.71
CA LEU A 345 -14.84 -1.26 20.39
C LEU A 345 -14.69 -0.95 21.88
N LEU A 346 -14.46 0.32 22.25
CA LEU A 346 -14.40 0.75 23.64
C LEU A 346 -15.72 0.47 24.38
N HIS A 347 -16.85 0.72 23.72
CA HIS A 347 -18.16 0.43 24.29
C HIS A 347 -18.38 -1.07 24.51
N GLN A 348 -18.03 -1.90 23.53
CA GLN A 348 -18.10 -3.37 23.65
C GLN A 348 -17.20 -3.89 24.76
N GLN A 349 -15.96 -3.41 24.85
CA GLN A 349 -15.02 -3.79 25.91
C GLN A 349 -15.56 -3.39 27.28
N HIS A 350 -16.13 -2.19 27.40
CA HIS A 350 -16.74 -1.72 28.64
C HIS A 350 -17.94 -2.59 29.05
N GLN A 351 -18.84 -2.93 28.11
CA GLN A 351 -19.97 -3.84 28.37
C GLN A 351 -19.49 -5.23 28.81
N ALA A 352 -18.48 -5.79 28.13
CA ALA A 352 -17.91 -7.09 28.49
C ALA A 352 -17.29 -7.07 29.90
N GLN A 353 -16.59 -5.99 30.26
CA GLN A 353 -16.03 -5.81 31.61
C GLN A 353 -17.11 -5.71 32.68
N GLN A 354 -18.21 -4.98 32.42
CA GLN A 354 -19.35 -4.90 33.33
C GLN A 354 -20.01 -6.27 33.54
N GLN A 355 -20.20 -7.05 32.47
CA GLN A 355 -20.76 -8.40 32.57
C GLN A 355 -19.85 -9.35 33.36
N GLN A 356 -18.53 -9.27 33.15
CA GLN A 356 -17.58 -10.05 33.95
C GLN A 356 -17.59 -9.65 35.42
N GLN A 357 -17.74 -8.37 35.76
CA GLN A 357 -17.87 -7.93 37.15
C GLN A 357 -19.18 -8.41 37.80
N GLN A 358 -20.28 -8.44 37.06
CA GLN A 358 -21.56 -8.98 37.55
C GLN A 358 -21.49 -10.50 37.76
N GLN A 359 -20.85 -11.25 36.87
CA GLN A 359 -20.66 -12.70 37.03
C GLN A 359 -19.59 -13.05 38.10
N ARG A 360 -18.57 -12.20 38.28
CA ARG A 360 -17.62 -12.28 39.41
C ARG A 360 -18.19 -11.77 40.75
N ARG A 361 -19.49 -11.48 40.82
CA ARG A 361 -20.24 -11.52 42.08
C ARG A 361 -20.91 -12.90 42.27
N PRO A 362 -20.19 -14.04 42.40
CA PRO A 362 -20.80 -15.21 42.98
C PRO A 362 -20.86 -14.99 44.50
N ALA A 363 -22.08 -14.97 45.05
CA ALA A 363 -22.50 -15.60 46.31
C ALA A 363 -21.62 -15.45 47.58
N SER A 364 -20.66 -14.53 47.63
CA SER A 364 -19.85 -14.21 48.81
C SER A 364 -20.47 -13.10 49.67
N MET A 365 -21.67 -12.62 49.31
CA MET A 365 -22.55 -11.86 50.21
C MET A 365 -23.22 -12.74 51.28
N LEU A 366 -22.52 -13.76 51.81
CA LEU A 366 -22.83 -14.38 53.09
C LEU A 366 -21.62 -14.48 54.04
N GLN A 367 -20.47 -13.85 53.73
CA GLN A 367 -19.44 -13.60 54.73
C GLN A 367 -19.12 -12.11 54.80
N LEU A 368 -19.94 -11.44 55.61
CA LEU A 368 -19.78 -10.06 56.05
C LEU A 368 -18.56 -9.97 56.98
N LEU A 369 -17.35 -10.01 56.41
CA LEU A 369 -16.14 -9.61 57.14
C LEU A 369 -16.09 -8.08 57.16
N PRO A 370 -15.94 -7.46 58.34
CA PRO A 370 -15.96 -6.02 58.49
C PRO A 370 -14.80 -5.38 57.71
N ILE A 371 -15.15 -4.39 56.89
CA ILE A 371 -14.24 -3.59 56.08
C ILE A 371 -13.24 -2.89 57.03
N PRO A 372 -11.92 -3.13 56.91
CA PRO A 372 -10.93 -2.30 57.58
C PRO A 372 -11.03 -0.88 57.01
N ALA A 373 -11.22 0.10 57.89
CA ALA A 373 -11.23 1.50 57.53
C ALA A 373 -9.94 1.87 56.77
N PHE A 374 -10.06 2.20 55.49
CA PHE A 374 -8.97 2.74 54.70
C PHE A 374 -8.69 4.18 55.13
N LEU A 375 -7.53 4.38 55.77
CA LEU A 375 -6.91 5.68 55.98
C LEU A 375 -6.59 6.37 54.64
N PRO A 376 -6.76 7.69 54.54
CA PRO A 376 -6.42 8.44 53.32
C PRO A 376 -4.90 8.50 53.14
N ARG A 377 -4.37 7.75 52.16
CA ARG A 377 -3.01 7.95 51.65
C ARG A 377 -3.03 9.10 50.65
N HIS A 378 -2.50 10.25 51.05
CA HIS A 378 -2.01 11.28 50.13
C HIS A 378 -0.99 10.66 49.18
N ASN A 379 -1.36 10.53 47.91
CA ASN A 379 -0.44 10.06 46.86
C ASN A 379 -0.28 11.18 45.83
N THR A 380 0.78 11.97 45.99
CA THR A 380 1.27 12.95 45.03
C THR A 380 1.95 12.22 43.86
N ALA A 381 1.16 11.64 42.97
CA ALA A 381 1.67 11.05 41.74
C ALA A 381 1.98 12.16 40.73
N ARG A 382 3.28 12.46 40.61
CA ARG A 382 3.86 13.33 39.56
C ARG A 382 3.79 12.58 38.23
N TRP A 383 3.08 13.12 37.25
CA TRP A 383 3.03 12.57 35.89
C TRP A 383 4.43 12.60 35.26
N PRO A 384 4.89 11.52 34.61
CA PRO A 384 6.13 11.55 33.85
C PRO A 384 5.94 12.41 32.59
N SER A 385 6.78 13.44 32.47
CA SER A 385 6.90 14.28 31.28
C SER A 385 7.30 13.41 30.08
N ILE A 386 6.52 13.47 29.01
CA ILE A 386 6.83 12.84 27.73
C ILE A 386 8.04 13.58 27.12
N PRO A 387 9.20 12.95 26.87
CA PRO A 387 10.32 13.60 26.21
C PRO A 387 9.96 13.89 24.75
N GLY A 388 10.24 15.13 24.35
CA GLY A 388 9.72 15.76 23.15
C GLY A 388 10.22 15.18 21.82
N CYS A 389 9.35 15.30 20.81
CA CYS A 389 9.71 15.32 19.40
C CYS A 389 10.76 16.40 19.17
N SER A 390 12.00 15.98 18.94
CA SER A 390 13.08 16.87 18.50
C SER A 390 12.79 17.29 17.06
N SER A 391 12.35 18.53 16.90
CA SER A 391 12.24 19.15 15.58
C SER A 391 13.65 19.46 15.10
N SER A 392 14.11 18.70 14.11
CA SER A 392 15.36 18.97 13.40
C SER A 392 15.24 20.29 12.65
N SER A 393 15.75 21.36 13.25
CA SER A 393 15.91 22.65 12.59
C SER A 393 16.99 22.50 11.51
N ILE A 394 16.58 22.49 10.24
CA ILE A 394 17.48 22.64 9.10
C ILE A 394 17.89 24.11 9.04
N ALA A 395 18.97 24.45 9.72
CA ALA A 395 19.67 25.71 9.54
C ALA A 395 20.61 25.57 8.33
N GLY A 396 20.15 26.00 7.17
CA GLY A 396 20.95 26.18 5.96
C GLY A 396 20.70 27.57 5.40
N GLY A 397 21.42 28.56 5.90
CA GLY A 397 21.51 29.88 5.28
C GLY A 397 22.52 29.87 4.13
N PRO A 398 22.36 30.73 3.12
CA PRO A 398 23.22 30.74 1.94
C PRO A 398 24.55 31.46 2.20
N GLN A 399 25.61 30.98 1.54
CA GLN A 399 26.71 31.82 1.06
C GLN A 399 26.64 31.88 -0.47
#